data_AF-A0A4Q7ADM3-F1
#
_entry.id   AF-A0A4Q7ADM3-F1
#
_cell.length_a   1.000
_cell.length_b   1.000
_cell.length_c   1.000
_cell.angle_alpha   90.00
_cell.angle_beta   90.00
_cell.angle_gamma   90.00
#
_symmetry.space_group_name_H-M   'P 1'
#
loop_
_entity.id
_entity.type
_entity.pdbx_description
1 polymer ?
#
loop_
_entity_poly.entity_id
_entity_poly.type
_entity_poly.pdbx_seq_one_letter_code
_entity_poly.pdbx_strand_id
1 'polypeptide(L)'
;MKKIILSLLILSSHSSFADNLNATEQKEIQGIINLFKKNDQNAIANSIRYPLIREEPIPSIDNKAQMKQRFNQVFDQKLMKNIANSKLSQWQSVGWRGIMLDSGTIWVSDKQITAVNYSSDAEQRYKNQILAKQKNNLHPSLKTFKAPELQFKTAKFQVRIDQMNNGTYRYASWGRNQAQIQKPDLILNNGQIVMDGSGGNHNFIFKSGAYQYIVYRNILGTDETPDTTLEVSKNGKTVLSQAGTLFK
;
A
#
# COMPACT_ATOMS: atom_id res chain seq x y z
N MET A 1 23.22 42.97 -36.54
CA MET A 1 23.79 42.53 -35.24
C MET A 1 22.94 43.06 -34.10
N LYS A 2 22.24 42.17 -33.38
CA LYS A 2 21.78 42.34 -31.99
C LYS A 2 21.23 40.98 -31.54
N LYS A 3 22.03 40.23 -30.79
CA LYS A 3 21.61 38.96 -30.17
C LYS A 3 20.90 39.33 -28.87
N ILE A 4 19.60 39.09 -28.78
CA ILE A 4 18.85 39.16 -27.52
C ILE A 4 19.03 37.80 -26.86
N ILE A 5 19.82 37.75 -25.80
CA ILE A 5 19.96 36.57 -24.93
C ILE A 5 18.79 36.63 -23.96
N LEU A 6 17.82 35.73 -24.12
CA LEU A 6 16.72 35.55 -23.20
C LEU A 6 17.18 34.61 -22.09
N SER A 7 17.57 35.19 -20.95
CA SER A 7 17.92 34.45 -19.73
C SER A 7 16.66 33.79 -19.17
N LEU A 8 16.53 32.48 -19.32
CA LEU A 8 15.49 31.70 -18.66
C LEU A 8 15.82 31.64 -17.15
N LEU A 9 15.14 32.46 -16.34
CA LEU A 9 15.11 32.27 -14.89
C LEU A 9 14.33 30.98 -14.61
N ILE A 10 15.06 29.92 -14.28
CA ILE A 10 14.47 28.71 -13.68
C ILE A 10 14.10 29.09 -12.25
N LEU A 11 12.84 29.47 -12.01
CA LEU A 11 12.29 29.46 -10.66
C LEU A 11 12.21 28.00 -10.21
N SER A 12 13.24 27.53 -9.52
CA SER A 12 13.14 26.35 -8.69
C SER A 12 12.17 26.66 -7.55
N SER A 13 10.92 26.24 -7.68
CA SER A 13 9.99 26.17 -6.57
C SER A 13 10.52 25.15 -5.57
N HIS A 14 11.34 25.61 -4.64
CA HIS A 14 11.61 24.86 -3.41
C HIS A 14 10.31 24.90 -2.61
N SER A 15 9.50 23.85 -2.74
CA SER A 15 8.49 23.56 -1.73
C SER A 15 9.27 23.32 -0.43
N SER A 16 9.36 24.34 0.41
CA SER A 16 10.01 24.29 1.72
C SER A 16 9.18 23.42 2.66
N PHE A 17 9.23 22.11 2.48
CA PHE A 17 8.75 21.14 3.46
C PHE A 17 9.84 20.90 4.49
N ALA A 18 10.11 21.90 5.32
CA ALA A 18 10.98 21.77 6.48
C ALA A 18 10.65 22.84 7.51
N ASP A 19 9.41 22.84 8.01
CA ASP A 19 9.16 23.48 9.29
C ASP A 19 9.59 22.48 10.38
N ASN A 20 10.55 22.91 11.20
CA ASN A 20 10.91 22.22 12.43
C ASN A 20 9.64 21.97 13.26
N LEU A 21 9.62 20.88 14.02
CA LEU A 21 8.52 20.58 14.95
C LEU A 21 8.21 21.79 15.84
N ASN A 22 6.93 22.16 15.94
CA ASN A 22 6.49 23.17 16.91
C ASN A 22 6.54 22.61 18.35
N ALA A 23 6.38 23.47 19.37
CA ALA A 23 6.52 23.06 20.77
C ALA A 23 5.57 21.91 21.20
N THR A 24 4.35 21.87 20.65
CA THR A 24 3.38 20.81 20.92
C THR A 24 3.84 19.50 20.28
N GLU A 25 4.25 19.54 19.02
CA GLU A 25 4.76 18.38 18.28
C GLU A 25 6.04 17.83 18.94
N GLN A 26 6.96 18.69 19.39
CA GLN A 26 8.15 18.28 20.13
C GLN A 26 7.80 17.52 21.41
N LYS A 27 6.82 18.02 22.18
CA LYS A 27 6.37 17.35 23.41
C LYS A 27 5.72 15.99 23.11
N GLU A 28 4.93 15.92 22.05
CA GLU A 28 4.31 14.68 21.57
C GLU A 28 5.37 13.63 21.19
N ILE A 29 6.31 14.00 20.32
CA ILE A 29 7.38 13.11 19.88
C ILE A 29 8.28 12.70 21.05
N GLN A 30 8.60 13.63 21.97
CA GLN A 30 9.35 13.28 23.17
C GLN A 30 8.61 12.23 24.03
N GLY A 31 7.29 12.32 24.09
CA GLY A 31 6.42 11.32 24.73
C GLY A 31 6.56 9.94 24.08
N ILE A 32 6.52 9.87 22.74
CA ILE A 32 6.74 8.64 21.98
C ILE A 32 8.15 8.09 22.24
N ILE A 33 9.21 8.90 22.11
CA ILE A 33 10.59 8.45 22.36
C ILE A 33 10.72 7.86 23.78
N ASN A 34 10.18 8.55 24.79
CA ASN A 34 10.24 8.10 26.18
C ASN A 34 9.46 6.79 26.41
N LEU A 35 8.34 6.61 25.71
CA LEU A 35 7.57 5.37 25.74
C LEU A 35 8.41 4.18 25.24
N PHE A 36 9.15 4.36 24.15
CA PHE A 36 10.04 3.32 23.62
C PHE A 36 11.29 3.10 24.49
N LYS A 37 11.83 4.13 25.12
CA LYS A 37 12.93 3.99 26.12
C LYS A 37 12.54 3.13 27.31
N LYS A 38 11.28 3.22 27.76
CA LYS A 38 10.75 2.38 28.85
C LYS A 38 10.53 0.92 28.43
N ASN A 39 10.52 0.64 27.13
CA ASN A 39 10.27 -0.69 26.56
C ASN A 39 8.97 -1.35 27.07
N ASP A 40 7.94 -0.55 27.35
CA ASP A 40 6.64 -1.04 27.81
C ASP A 40 5.76 -1.37 26.60
N GLN A 41 5.73 -2.65 26.23
CA GLN A 41 4.95 -3.14 25.08
C GLN A 41 3.44 -2.88 25.22
N ASN A 42 2.90 -2.88 26.45
CA ASN A 42 1.48 -2.63 26.67
C ASN A 42 1.13 -1.17 26.40
N ALA A 43 2.00 -0.26 26.85
CA ALA A 43 1.83 1.17 26.63
C ALA A 43 2.08 1.54 25.16
N ILE A 44 3.06 0.93 24.48
CA ILE A 44 3.26 1.07 23.02
C ILE A 44 2.02 0.57 22.26
N ALA A 45 1.50 -0.59 22.61
CA ALA A 45 0.30 -1.12 21.95
C ALA A 45 -0.95 -0.26 22.21
N ASN A 46 -0.98 0.53 23.29
CA ASN A 46 -2.03 1.52 23.57
C ASN A 46 -1.87 2.81 22.77
N SER A 47 -0.65 3.15 22.34
CA SER A 47 -0.36 4.35 21.57
C SER A 47 -0.45 4.11 20.06
N ILE A 48 -1.13 3.05 19.59
CA ILE A 48 -1.29 2.75 18.16
C ILE A 48 -2.73 3.03 17.76
N ARG A 49 -2.89 3.70 16.62
CA ARG A 49 -4.18 3.84 15.95
C ARG A 49 -4.47 2.56 15.16
N TYR A 50 -5.55 1.87 15.51
CA TYR A 50 -5.97 0.66 14.82
C TYR A 50 -7.10 0.94 13.81
N PRO A 51 -7.20 0.16 12.72
CA PRO A 51 -6.31 -0.94 12.34
C PRO A 51 -4.92 -0.44 11.88
N LEU A 52 -3.86 -1.13 12.33
CA LEU A 52 -2.51 -0.87 11.84
C LEU A 52 -2.29 -1.68 10.55
N ILE A 53 -2.25 -0.97 9.44
CA ILE A 53 -2.06 -1.56 8.11
C ILE A 53 -0.61 -2.04 7.95
N ARG A 54 -0.44 -3.23 7.38
CA ARG A 54 0.85 -3.85 7.07
C ARG A 54 1.02 -4.01 5.57
N GLU A 55 2.25 -4.24 5.13
CA GLU A 55 2.55 -4.49 3.73
C GLU A 55 1.79 -5.73 3.22
N GLU A 56 0.99 -5.59 2.16
CA GLU A 56 0.26 -6.73 1.59
C GLU A 56 1.25 -7.83 1.12
N PRO A 57 0.89 -9.13 1.27
CA PRO A 57 -0.38 -9.67 1.78
C PRO A 57 -0.44 -9.90 3.31
N ILE A 58 0.43 -9.26 4.11
CA ILE A 58 0.37 -9.41 5.57
C ILE A 58 -0.97 -8.83 6.07
N PRO A 59 -1.77 -9.57 6.87
CA PRO A 59 -3.00 -9.02 7.44
C PRO A 59 -2.74 -7.78 8.31
N SER A 60 -3.70 -6.86 8.32
CA SER A 60 -3.72 -5.75 9.28
C SER A 60 -3.71 -6.27 10.72
N ILE A 61 -3.37 -5.39 11.64
CA ILE A 61 -3.55 -5.62 13.06
C ILE A 61 -4.71 -4.75 13.49
N ASP A 62 -5.86 -5.35 13.78
CA ASP A 62 -7.12 -4.64 13.93
C ASP A 62 -7.33 -4.09 15.34
N ASN A 63 -6.56 -4.60 16.32
CA ASN A 63 -6.69 -4.21 17.71
C ASN A 63 -5.45 -4.54 18.53
N LYS A 64 -5.46 -4.05 19.78
CA LYS A 64 -4.41 -4.26 20.78
C LYS A 64 -4.11 -5.74 21.06
N ALA A 65 -5.11 -6.61 21.08
CA ALA A 65 -4.90 -8.04 21.39
C ALA A 65 -4.08 -8.71 20.28
N GLN A 66 -4.44 -8.47 19.02
CA GLN A 66 -3.64 -8.92 17.88
C GLN A 66 -2.24 -8.29 17.87
N MET A 67 -2.13 -7.00 18.23
CA MET A 67 -0.82 -6.32 18.31
C MET A 67 0.09 -6.98 19.34
N LYS A 68 -0.42 -7.36 20.52
CA LYS A 68 0.37 -8.06 21.52
C LYS A 68 0.92 -9.40 21.00
N GLN A 69 0.11 -10.15 20.25
CA GLN A 69 0.53 -11.42 19.65
C GLN A 69 1.64 -11.22 18.60
N ARG A 70 1.57 -10.11 17.86
CA ARG A 70 2.50 -9.79 16.76
C ARG A 70 3.53 -8.73 17.13
N PHE A 71 3.70 -8.41 18.43
CA PHE A 71 4.47 -7.24 18.85
C PHE A 71 5.91 -7.29 18.35
N ASN A 72 6.63 -8.36 18.67
CA ASN A 72 8.02 -8.56 18.25
C ASN A 72 8.16 -8.78 16.74
N GLN A 73 7.05 -9.04 16.04
CA GLN A 73 7.05 -9.11 14.58
C GLN A 73 7.15 -7.70 13.99
N VAL A 74 6.38 -6.74 14.50
CA VAL A 74 6.34 -5.36 13.99
C VAL A 74 7.43 -4.49 14.61
N PHE A 75 7.60 -4.57 15.93
CA PHE A 75 8.56 -3.80 16.73
C PHE A 75 9.71 -4.70 17.21
N ASP A 76 10.57 -5.08 16.27
CA ASP A 76 11.80 -5.80 16.62
C ASP A 76 12.78 -4.90 17.40
N GLN A 77 13.84 -5.50 17.94
CA GLN A 77 14.83 -4.76 18.72
C GLN A 77 15.50 -3.61 17.94
N LYS A 78 15.64 -3.75 16.62
CA LYS A 78 16.26 -2.74 15.77
C LYS A 78 15.36 -1.51 15.67
N LEU A 79 14.07 -1.69 15.36
CA LEU A 79 13.10 -0.61 15.30
C LEU A 79 12.91 0.03 16.68
N MET A 80 12.77 -0.78 17.74
CA MET A 80 12.63 -0.29 19.11
C MET A 80 13.80 0.63 19.51
N LYS A 81 15.04 0.22 19.23
CA LYS A 81 16.24 1.03 19.49
C LYS A 81 16.31 2.26 18.62
N ASN A 82 15.91 2.18 17.34
CA ASN A 82 15.89 3.34 16.45
C ASN A 82 14.97 4.44 17.02
N ILE A 83 13.74 4.08 17.41
CA ILE A 83 12.77 5.04 17.95
C ILE A 83 13.25 5.57 19.31
N ALA A 84 13.66 4.70 20.23
CA ALA A 84 14.09 5.07 21.57
C ALA A 84 15.31 6.01 21.59
N ASN A 85 16.21 5.89 20.61
CA ASN A 85 17.44 6.69 20.51
C ASN A 85 17.33 7.84 19.51
N SER A 86 16.19 8.01 18.85
CA SER A 86 15.99 9.09 17.87
C SER A 86 16.07 10.47 18.52
N LYS A 87 16.56 11.45 17.75
CA LYS A 87 16.59 12.87 18.12
C LYS A 87 15.41 13.59 17.49
N LEU A 88 14.90 14.66 18.12
CA LEU A 88 13.82 15.48 17.56
C LEU A 88 14.10 15.97 16.13
N SER A 89 15.38 16.20 15.78
CA SER A 89 15.79 16.61 14.42
C SER A 89 15.59 15.54 13.34
N GLN A 90 15.39 14.28 13.71
CA GLN A 90 15.06 13.19 12.78
C GLN A 90 13.56 13.12 12.49
N TRP A 91 12.75 13.91 13.19
CA TRP A 91 11.31 13.94 13.04
C TRP A 91 10.91 15.16 12.24
N GLN A 92 10.03 14.96 11.26
CA GLN A 92 9.60 16.01 10.34
C GLN A 92 8.08 16.09 10.32
N SER A 93 7.54 17.29 10.52
CA SER A 93 6.10 17.54 10.34
C SER A 93 5.79 17.66 8.85
N VAL A 94 4.77 16.95 8.39
CA VAL A 94 4.33 16.93 6.99
C VAL A 94 2.90 17.49 6.88
N GLY A 95 2.59 18.47 7.73
CA GLY A 95 1.27 19.11 7.84
C GLY A 95 0.20 18.11 8.26
N TRP A 96 -0.93 18.10 7.56
CA TRP A 96 -2.08 17.25 7.87
C TRP A 96 -1.79 15.73 7.84
N ARG A 97 -0.67 15.30 7.24
CA ARG A 97 -0.25 13.89 7.21
C ARG A 97 0.34 13.41 8.54
N GLY A 98 0.74 14.33 9.42
CA GLY A 98 1.38 14.05 10.70
C GLY A 98 2.90 14.17 10.65
N ILE A 99 3.55 13.56 11.65
CA ILE A 99 4.98 13.67 11.91
C ILE A 99 5.63 12.32 11.59
N MET A 100 6.66 12.32 10.75
CA MET A 100 7.40 11.10 10.40
C MET A 100 8.77 11.05 11.05
N LEU A 101 9.21 9.85 11.45
CA LEU A 101 10.60 9.58 11.81
C LEU A 101 11.41 9.19 10.57
N ASP A 102 12.57 9.82 10.39
CA ASP A 102 13.42 9.69 9.21
C ASP A 102 12.56 9.88 7.93
N SER A 103 12.77 9.07 6.90
CA SER A 103 11.94 9.08 5.68
C SER A 103 10.69 8.20 5.81
N GLY A 104 9.95 8.33 6.91
CA GLY A 104 8.69 7.61 7.10
C GLY A 104 8.81 6.25 7.75
N THR A 105 9.87 5.96 8.51
CA THR A 105 10.03 4.69 9.25
C THR A 105 8.80 4.38 10.11
N ILE A 106 8.32 5.39 10.84
CA ILE A 106 7.02 5.41 11.52
C ILE A 106 6.38 6.79 11.35
N TRP A 107 5.06 6.83 11.48
CA TRP A 107 4.26 8.05 11.44
C TRP A 107 3.48 8.22 12.75
N VAL A 108 3.38 9.45 13.21
CA VAL A 108 2.72 9.83 14.46
C VAL A 108 1.77 11.01 14.20
N SER A 109 0.58 10.96 14.81
CA SER A 109 -0.39 12.05 14.86
C SER A 109 -1.21 11.90 16.13
N ASP A 110 -1.53 13.01 16.79
CA ASP A 110 -2.40 13.04 17.97
C ASP A 110 -1.91 12.08 19.09
N LYS A 111 -0.59 12.01 19.27
CA LYS A 111 0.13 11.14 20.22
C LYS A 111 -0.03 9.65 19.94
N GLN A 112 -0.51 9.28 18.77
CA GLN A 112 -0.66 7.90 18.34
C GLN A 112 0.26 7.58 17.15
N ILE A 113 0.79 6.37 17.12
CA ILE A 113 1.46 5.79 15.96
C ILE A 113 0.38 5.40 14.95
N THR A 114 0.52 5.92 13.74
CA THR A 114 -0.50 5.85 12.69
C THR A 114 -0.07 4.93 11.55
N ALA A 115 1.25 4.80 11.35
CA ALA A 115 1.85 3.85 10.42
C ALA A 115 3.23 3.41 10.89
N VAL A 116 3.62 2.21 10.48
CA VAL A 116 4.96 1.64 10.67
C VAL A 116 5.42 1.11 9.32
N ASN A 117 6.20 1.88 8.56
CA ASN A 117 6.63 1.43 7.23
C ASN A 117 7.86 0.52 7.30
N TYR A 118 8.55 0.48 8.44
CA TYR A 118 9.53 -0.56 8.72
C TYR A 118 8.88 -1.95 8.65
N SER A 119 9.57 -2.88 8.01
CA SER A 119 9.24 -4.31 8.06
C SER A 119 10.45 -5.08 8.57
N SER A 120 10.26 -5.79 9.69
CA SER A 120 11.29 -6.65 10.24
C SER A 120 11.54 -7.88 9.35
N ASP A 121 12.65 -8.58 9.60
CA ASP A 121 12.90 -9.90 9.00
C ASP A 121 11.80 -10.91 9.34
N ALA A 122 11.18 -10.79 10.52
CA ALA A 122 10.09 -11.67 10.93
C ALA A 122 8.80 -11.39 10.13
N GLU A 123 8.51 -10.13 9.79
CA GLU A 123 7.43 -9.79 8.87
C GLU A 123 7.72 -10.25 7.45
N GLN A 124 8.95 -10.06 6.96
CA GLN A 124 9.32 -10.53 5.62
C GLN A 124 9.25 -12.05 5.49
N ARG A 125 9.69 -12.80 6.52
CA ARG A 125 9.48 -14.26 6.57
C ARG A 125 8.00 -14.64 6.55
N TYR A 126 7.18 -13.96 7.34
CA TYR A 126 5.73 -14.23 7.38
C TYR A 126 5.05 -13.90 6.05
N LYS A 127 5.41 -12.79 5.42
CA LYS A 127 5.00 -12.43 4.06
C LYS A 127 5.32 -13.56 3.06
N ASN A 128 6.55 -14.06 3.08
CA ASN A 128 6.97 -15.14 2.20
C ASN A 128 6.20 -16.45 2.45
N GLN A 129 5.88 -16.76 3.71
CA GLN A 129 5.04 -17.91 4.05
C GLN A 129 3.60 -17.76 3.50
N ILE A 130 3.00 -16.58 3.60
CA ILE A 130 1.67 -16.30 3.03
C ILE A 130 1.72 -16.45 1.51
N LEU A 131 2.72 -15.85 0.85
CA LEU A 131 2.89 -15.94 -0.60
C LEU A 131 3.07 -17.38 -1.07
N ALA A 132 3.84 -18.19 -0.35
CA ALA A 132 4.01 -19.61 -0.67
C ALA A 132 2.68 -20.38 -0.55
N LYS A 133 1.89 -20.13 0.50
CA LYS A 133 0.55 -20.72 0.66
C LYS A 133 -0.39 -20.29 -0.46
N GLN A 134 -0.42 -19.01 -0.81
CA GLN A 134 -1.22 -18.51 -1.93
C GLN A 134 -0.83 -19.20 -3.24
N LYS A 135 0.47 -19.31 -3.54
CA LYS A 135 0.97 -20.01 -4.75
C LYS A 135 0.52 -21.47 -4.82
N ASN A 136 0.38 -22.17 -3.69
CA ASN A 136 -0.11 -23.55 -3.67
C ASN A 136 -1.59 -23.67 -4.05
N ASN A 137 -2.37 -22.62 -3.83
CA ASN A 137 -3.80 -22.56 -4.15
C ASN A 137 -4.10 -22.01 -5.56
N LEU A 138 -3.08 -21.80 -6.38
CA LEU A 138 -3.20 -21.31 -7.75
C LEU A 138 -3.00 -22.43 -8.77
N HIS A 139 -3.69 -22.29 -9.90
CA HIS A 139 -3.40 -23.07 -11.09
C HIS A 139 -1.92 -22.92 -11.50
N PRO A 140 -1.25 -23.99 -11.99
CA PRO A 140 0.18 -23.95 -12.33
C PRO A 140 0.61 -22.76 -13.20
N SER A 141 -0.23 -22.33 -14.15
CA SER A 141 0.03 -21.19 -15.03
C SER A 141 0.17 -19.85 -14.31
N LEU A 142 -0.23 -19.76 -13.04
CA LEU A 142 -0.23 -18.53 -12.26
C LEU A 142 0.78 -18.50 -11.10
N LYS A 143 1.53 -19.59 -10.84
CA LYS A 143 2.40 -19.69 -9.66
C LYS A 143 3.60 -18.74 -9.66
N THR A 144 3.98 -18.24 -10.83
CA THR A 144 5.09 -17.29 -10.99
C THR A 144 4.55 -15.87 -11.03
N PHE A 145 4.94 -15.06 -10.04
CA PHE A 145 4.69 -13.63 -9.92
C PHE A 145 5.62 -13.04 -8.85
N LYS A 146 5.81 -11.71 -8.91
CA LYS A 146 6.53 -10.91 -7.91
C LYS A 146 5.62 -10.60 -6.72
N ALA A 147 4.45 -10.01 -6.99
CA ALA A 147 3.48 -9.65 -5.96
C ALA A 147 2.03 -9.89 -6.42
N PRO A 148 1.12 -10.30 -5.50
CA PRO A 148 -0.30 -10.42 -5.75
C PRO A 148 -0.98 -9.06 -5.55
N GLU A 149 -1.00 -8.23 -6.58
CA GLU A 149 -1.41 -6.81 -6.47
C GLU A 149 -2.89 -6.63 -6.14
N LEU A 150 -3.76 -7.46 -6.73
CA LEU A 150 -5.20 -7.28 -6.55
C LEU A 150 -5.94 -8.61 -6.63
N GLN A 151 -6.92 -8.81 -5.76
CA GLN A 151 -7.88 -9.90 -5.84
C GLN A 151 -9.27 -9.38 -5.50
N PHE A 152 -10.23 -9.55 -6.42
CA PHE A 152 -11.57 -9.01 -6.25
C PHE A 152 -12.63 -9.88 -6.91
N LYS A 153 -13.88 -9.73 -6.44
CA LYS A 153 -15.05 -10.37 -7.05
C LYS A 153 -16.03 -9.32 -7.53
N THR A 154 -16.45 -9.44 -8.78
CA THR A 154 -17.60 -8.71 -9.34
C THR A 154 -18.82 -9.61 -9.34
N ALA A 155 -19.99 -9.09 -9.71
CA ALA A 155 -21.24 -9.88 -9.82
C ALA A 155 -21.07 -11.19 -10.61
N LYS A 156 -20.16 -11.25 -11.59
CA LYS A 156 -19.97 -12.42 -12.46
C LYS A 156 -18.58 -13.06 -12.37
N PHE A 157 -17.56 -12.32 -11.96
CA PHE A 157 -16.18 -12.77 -12.08
C PHE A 157 -15.44 -12.76 -10.76
N GLN A 158 -14.49 -13.67 -10.64
CA GLN A 158 -13.38 -13.55 -9.71
C GLN A 158 -12.16 -13.14 -10.54
N VAL A 159 -11.43 -12.13 -10.08
CA VAL A 159 -10.29 -11.58 -10.80
C VAL A 159 -9.08 -11.50 -9.88
N ARG A 160 -7.92 -11.80 -10.44
CA ARG A 160 -6.61 -11.63 -9.81
C ARG A 160 -5.70 -10.85 -10.74
N ILE A 161 -4.97 -9.89 -10.18
CA ILE A 161 -3.89 -9.17 -10.87
C ILE A 161 -2.59 -9.43 -10.11
N ASP A 162 -1.59 -9.88 -10.84
CA ASP A 162 -0.24 -10.12 -10.33
C ASP A 162 0.75 -9.16 -11.00
N GLN A 163 1.67 -8.58 -10.21
CA GLN A 163 2.87 -7.95 -10.76
C GLN A 163 3.88 -9.04 -11.12
N MET A 164 4.43 -8.94 -12.33
CA MET A 164 5.41 -9.87 -12.87
C MET A 164 6.84 -9.38 -12.58
N ASN A 165 7.82 -10.27 -12.65
CA ASN A 165 9.23 -9.93 -12.36
C ASN A 165 9.81 -8.87 -13.31
N ASN A 166 9.27 -8.75 -14.53
CA ASN A 166 9.66 -7.75 -15.52
C ASN A 166 8.95 -6.39 -15.33
N GLY A 167 8.17 -6.21 -14.25
CA GLY A 167 7.45 -4.97 -13.96
C GLY A 167 6.09 -4.82 -14.65
N THR A 168 5.74 -5.71 -15.57
CA THR A 168 4.39 -5.75 -16.19
C THR A 168 3.38 -6.43 -15.28
N TYR A 169 2.10 -6.38 -15.65
CA TYR A 169 1.02 -7.01 -14.89
C TYR A 169 0.35 -8.14 -15.66
N ARG A 170 -0.16 -9.13 -14.93
CA ARG A 170 -0.98 -10.22 -15.47
C ARG A 170 -2.36 -10.20 -14.83
N TYR A 171 -3.39 -10.19 -15.67
CA TYR A 171 -4.78 -10.39 -15.29
C TYR A 171 -5.16 -11.86 -15.46
N ALA A 172 -5.85 -12.44 -14.49
CA ALA A 172 -6.50 -13.72 -14.60
C ALA A 172 -7.93 -13.63 -14.08
N SER A 173 -8.90 -14.22 -14.77
CA SER A 173 -10.28 -14.28 -14.31
C SER A 173 -10.90 -15.66 -14.44
N TRP A 174 -11.87 -15.90 -13.56
CA TRP A 174 -12.71 -17.07 -13.53
C TRP A 174 -14.17 -16.63 -13.34
N GLY A 175 -15.12 -17.55 -13.52
CA GLY A 175 -16.45 -17.39 -12.94
C GLY A 175 -16.39 -17.08 -11.44
N ARG A 176 -17.31 -16.25 -10.91
CA ARG A 176 -17.29 -15.69 -9.54
C ARG A 176 -16.96 -16.69 -8.42
N ASN A 177 -17.43 -17.93 -8.55
CA ASN A 177 -17.31 -18.99 -7.53
C ASN A 177 -16.30 -20.08 -7.91
N GLN A 178 -15.59 -19.95 -9.02
CA GLN A 178 -14.61 -20.93 -9.46
C GLN A 178 -13.29 -20.77 -8.69
N ALA A 179 -12.73 -21.89 -8.23
CA ALA A 179 -11.53 -21.88 -7.41
C ALA A 179 -10.29 -21.51 -8.24
N GLN A 180 -9.37 -20.71 -7.68
CA GLN A 180 -8.17 -20.25 -8.40
C GLN A 180 -7.17 -21.38 -8.74
N ILE A 181 -7.30 -22.55 -8.11
CA ILE A 181 -6.54 -23.75 -8.45
C ILE A 181 -6.94 -24.33 -9.81
N GLN A 182 -8.18 -24.06 -10.24
CA GLN A 182 -8.68 -24.45 -11.56
C GLN A 182 -8.14 -23.50 -12.62
N LYS A 183 -8.09 -23.98 -13.87
CA LYS A 183 -7.65 -23.19 -15.01
C LYS A 183 -8.49 -21.89 -15.12
N PRO A 184 -7.84 -20.71 -15.25
CA PRO A 184 -8.56 -19.47 -15.50
C PRO A 184 -9.26 -19.50 -16.86
N ASP A 185 -10.43 -18.85 -16.92
CA ASP A 185 -11.19 -18.71 -18.17
C ASP A 185 -10.52 -17.69 -19.11
N LEU A 186 -9.80 -16.72 -18.53
CA LEU A 186 -9.04 -15.72 -19.27
C LEU A 186 -7.75 -15.39 -18.54
N ILE A 187 -6.66 -15.26 -19.30
CA ILE A 187 -5.37 -14.71 -18.85
C ILE A 187 -4.94 -13.63 -19.84
N LEU A 188 -4.64 -12.43 -19.36
CA LEU A 188 -4.07 -11.33 -20.15
C LEU A 188 -2.72 -10.95 -19.53
N ASN A 189 -1.68 -10.89 -20.36
CA ASN A 189 -0.32 -10.52 -19.94
C ASN A 189 0.03 -9.11 -20.42
N ASN A 190 1.20 -8.62 -19.98
CA ASN A 190 1.75 -7.34 -20.41
C ASN A 190 0.82 -6.14 -20.12
N GLY A 191 0.06 -6.22 -19.03
CA GLY A 191 -0.71 -5.09 -18.54
C GLY A 191 0.20 -4.00 -17.97
N GLN A 192 -0.36 -2.80 -17.91
CA GLN A 192 0.29 -1.61 -17.36
C GLN A 192 -0.56 -1.02 -16.24
N ILE A 193 0.08 -0.27 -15.35
CA ILE A 193 -0.57 0.52 -14.30
C ILE A 193 -0.49 2.00 -14.65
N VAL A 194 -1.56 2.75 -14.40
CA VAL A 194 -1.58 4.21 -14.49
C VAL A 194 -2.09 4.76 -13.17
N MET A 195 -1.32 5.66 -12.56
CA MET A 195 -1.67 6.29 -11.28
C MET A 195 -2.55 7.51 -11.51
N ASP A 196 -3.65 7.61 -10.77
CA ASP A 196 -4.59 8.72 -10.82
C ASP A 196 -4.24 9.76 -9.73
N GLY A 197 -3.09 10.41 -9.93
CA GLY A 197 -2.54 11.40 -9.01
C GLY A 197 -1.87 10.81 -7.76
N SER A 198 -1.76 11.60 -6.70
CA SER A 198 -1.06 11.22 -5.46
C SER A 198 -1.97 10.58 -4.40
N GLY A 199 -3.27 10.43 -4.68
CA GLY A 199 -4.27 9.89 -3.76
C GLY A 199 -4.27 8.36 -3.67
N GLY A 200 -3.50 7.69 -4.54
CA GLY A 200 -3.37 6.24 -4.58
C GLY A 200 -4.39 5.53 -5.48
N ASN A 201 -5.43 6.23 -5.96
CA ASN A 201 -6.26 5.71 -7.05
C ASN A 201 -5.37 5.40 -8.25
N HIS A 202 -5.65 4.30 -8.93
CA HIS A 202 -4.92 3.85 -10.09
C HIS A 202 -5.75 2.86 -10.89
N ASN A 203 -5.31 2.58 -12.10
CA ASN A 203 -5.97 1.60 -12.95
C ASN A 203 -4.96 0.67 -13.63
N PHE A 204 -5.36 -0.59 -13.79
CA PHE A 204 -4.63 -1.59 -14.56
C PHE A 204 -5.28 -1.75 -15.93
N ILE A 205 -4.48 -1.65 -17.00
CA ILE A 205 -4.96 -1.68 -18.38
C ILE A 205 -4.38 -2.90 -19.10
N PHE A 206 -5.24 -3.71 -19.69
CA PHE A 206 -4.89 -4.88 -20.49
C PHE A 206 -5.58 -4.82 -21.85
N LYS A 207 -4.94 -5.36 -22.90
CA LYS A 207 -5.47 -5.40 -24.26
C LYS A 207 -5.46 -6.82 -24.82
N SER A 208 -6.48 -7.16 -25.59
CA SER A 208 -6.59 -8.44 -26.31
C SER A 208 -7.36 -8.24 -27.62
N GLY A 209 -6.64 -8.12 -28.73
CA GLY A 209 -7.22 -7.77 -30.02
C GLY A 209 -8.05 -6.48 -29.95
N ALA A 210 -9.33 -6.57 -30.31
CA ALA A 210 -10.28 -5.47 -30.27
C ALA A 210 -10.73 -5.06 -28.84
N TYR A 211 -10.37 -5.83 -27.82
CA TYR A 211 -10.82 -5.63 -26.45
C TYR A 211 -9.80 -4.89 -25.59
N GLN A 212 -10.29 -4.01 -24.71
CA GLN A 212 -9.51 -3.40 -23.64
C GLN A 212 -10.22 -3.64 -22.32
N TYR A 213 -9.45 -4.03 -21.31
CA TYR A 213 -9.89 -4.30 -19.95
C TYR A 213 -9.22 -3.27 -19.05
N ILE A 214 -10.02 -2.52 -18.30
CA ILE A 214 -9.53 -1.58 -17.31
C ILE A 214 -10.06 -2.02 -15.95
N VAL A 215 -9.17 -2.18 -14.98
CA VAL A 215 -9.53 -2.39 -13.58
C VAL A 215 -9.12 -1.14 -12.81
N TYR A 216 -10.11 -0.35 -12.42
CA TYR A 216 -9.93 0.80 -11.55
C TYR A 216 -9.85 0.32 -10.10
N ARG A 217 -8.83 0.78 -9.36
CA ARG A 217 -8.72 0.62 -7.92
C ARG A 217 -9.08 1.95 -7.25
N ASN A 218 -10.23 1.97 -6.59
CA ASN A 218 -10.76 3.16 -5.95
C ASN A 218 -10.37 3.14 -4.47
N ILE A 219 -9.34 3.90 -4.11
CA ILE A 219 -8.88 4.09 -2.73
C ILE A 219 -9.56 5.30 -2.10
N LEU A 220 -9.68 6.39 -2.87
CA LEU A 220 -10.45 7.56 -2.52
C LEU A 220 -11.83 7.48 -3.16
N GLY A 221 -12.86 7.67 -2.33
CA GLY A 221 -14.26 7.64 -2.71
C GLY A 221 -15.16 7.89 -1.51
N THR A 222 -16.47 7.83 -1.74
CA THR A 222 -17.50 7.77 -0.68
C THR A 222 -17.70 6.31 -0.23
N ASP A 223 -18.48 6.09 0.82
CA ASP A 223 -18.83 4.74 1.30
C ASP A 223 -19.55 3.87 0.24
N GLU A 224 -20.14 4.53 -0.77
CA GLU A 224 -20.81 3.87 -1.90
C GLU A 224 -19.86 3.51 -3.05
N THR A 225 -18.63 4.02 -3.01
CA THR A 225 -17.63 3.77 -4.06
C THR A 225 -17.14 2.33 -3.92
N PRO A 226 -17.27 1.49 -4.97
CA PRO A 226 -16.79 0.13 -4.88
C PRO A 226 -15.27 0.11 -4.79
N ASP A 227 -14.72 -0.87 -4.08
CA ASP A 227 -13.28 -1.13 -4.01
C ASP A 227 -12.60 -1.10 -5.38
N THR A 228 -13.26 -1.69 -6.37
CA THR A 228 -12.77 -1.78 -7.73
C THR A 228 -13.91 -1.64 -8.73
N THR A 229 -13.58 -1.19 -9.94
CA THR A 229 -14.49 -1.24 -11.09
C THR A 229 -13.78 -1.96 -12.24
N LEU A 230 -14.38 -3.05 -12.73
CA LEU A 230 -13.95 -3.71 -13.96
C LEU A 230 -14.75 -3.15 -15.13
N GLU A 231 -14.06 -2.52 -16.07
CA GLU A 231 -14.62 -2.09 -17.34
C GLU A 231 -13.99 -2.88 -18.49
N VAL A 232 -14.82 -3.34 -19.43
CA VAL A 232 -14.38 -3.97 -20.67
C VAL A 232 -15.00 -3.24 -21.85
N SER A 233 -14.18 -2.84 -22.79
CA SER A 233 -14.61 -2.23 -24.05
C SER A 233 -14.18 -3.08 -25.25
N LYS A 234 -14.94 -2.99 -26.34
CA LYS A 234 -14.62 -3.59 -27.65
C LYS A 234 -14.72 -2.50 -28.70
N ASN A 235 -13.64 -2.29 -29.47
CA ASN A 235 -13.57 -1.20 -30.46
C ASN A 235 -13.98 0.17 -29.86
N GLY A 236 -13.53 0.45 -28.64
CA GLY A 236 -13.82 1.71 -27.94
C GLY A 236 -15.22 1.83 -27.32
N LYS A 237 -16.13 0.87 -27.53
CA LYS A 237 -17.44 0.85 -26.89
C LYS A 237 -17.43 -0.04 -25.65
N THR A 238 -17.81 0.50 -24.49
CA THR A 238 -17.97 -0.28 -23.25
C THR A 238 -19.04 -1.37 -23.43
N VAL A 239 -18.67 -2.61 -23.15
CA VAL A 239 -19.54 -3.80 -23.23
C VAL A 239 -19.78 -4.44 -21.86
N LEU A 240 -18.98 -4.07 -20.85
CA LEU A 240 -19.14 -4.50 -19.47
C LEU A 240 -18.65 -3.39 -18.54
N SER A 241 -19.40 -3.13 -17.48
CA SER A 241 -18.93 -2.39 -16.31
C SER A 241 -19.50 -3.06 -15.06
N GLN A 242 -18.64 -3.43 -14.11
CA GLN A 242 -19.05 -4.08 -12.87
C GLN A 242 -18.24 -3.60 -11.68
N ALA A 243 -18.95 -3.23 -10.61
CA ALA A 243 -18.37 -3.05 -9.29
C ALA A 243 -17.77 -4.37 -8.79
N GLY A 244 -16.63 -4.27 -8.10
CA GLY A 244 -15.95 -5.38 -7.48
C GLY A 244 -15.51 -5.08 -6.05
N THR A 245 -15.53 -6.11 -5.21
CA THR A 245 -15.12 -6.06 -3.80
C THR A 245 -13.84 -6.85 -3.61
N LEU A 246 -12.88 -6.31 -2.85
CA LEU A 246 -11.63 -7.01 -2.56
C LEU A 246 -11.85 -8.24 -1.69
N PHE A 247 -10.97 -9.23 -1.84
CA PHE A 247 -10.82 -10.33 -0.89
C PHE A 247 -9.35 -10.73 -0.76
N LYS A 248 -9.01 -11.43 0.33
CA LYS A 248 -7.65 -11.90 0.60
C LYS A 248 -7.53 -13.40 0.43
#